data_AF-A0A6V8ELA1-F1
#
_entry.id   AF-A0A6V8ELA1-F1
#
_cell.length_a   1.000
_cell.length_b   1.000
_cell.length_c   1.000
_cell.angle_alpha   90.00
_cell.angle_beta   90.00
_cell.angle_gamma   90.00
#
_symmetry.space_group_name_H-M   'P 1'
#
loop_
_entity.id
_entity.type
_entity.pdbx_description
1 polymer ?
#
loop_
_entity_poly.entity_id
_entity_poly.type
_entity_poly.pdbx_seq_one_letter_code
_entity_poly.pdbx_strand_id
1 'polypeptide(L)'
;MAMDTKDMMNEMGAAFAVTWLVMGYTVWTGEAMASETALVGIGMSGIMGVAALGVAWMAFAGAHILPPVTFMHMMTGELDDTDAWMANGLKLAMQIVGGLLALLMMAELNDNGVTYSESMG
;
A
#
# COMPACT_ATOMS: atom_id res chain seq x y z
N MET A 1 -20.36 18.42 -1.44
CA MET A 1 -20.74 17.31 -0.52
C MET A 1 -19.66 17.21 0.56
N ALA A 2 -19.99 17.11 1.85
CA ALA A 2 -18.95 16.99 2.89
C ALA A 2 -18.25 15.64 2.70
N MET A 3 -17.02 15.69 2.23
CA MET A 3 -16.12 14.56 2.00
C MET A 3 -16.15 13.58 3.16
N ASP A 4 -16.59 12.34 2.90
CA ASP A 4 -16.74 11.32 3.95
C ASP A 4 -15.35 10.89 4.41
N THR A 5 -14.99 11.29 5.62
CA THR A 5 -13.71 10.95 6.26
C THR A 5 -13.49 9.44 6.32
N LYS A 6 -14.56 8.63 6.32
CA LYS A 6 -14.45 7.17 6.27
C LYS A 6 -13.85 6.68 4.95
N ASP A 7 -14.23 7.27 3.83
CA ASP A 7 -13.70 6.89 2.53
C ASP A 7 -12.20 7.21 2.46
N MET A 8 -11.78 8.36 2.98
CA MET A 8 -10.37 8.72 3.06
C MET A 8 -9.54 7.75 3.91
N MET A 9 -10.08 7.34 5.07
CA MET A 9 -9.43 6.37 5.93
C MET A 9 -9.31 4.99 5.27
N ASN A 10 -10.33 4.59 4.51
CA ASN A 10 -10.30 3.36 3.75
C ASN A 10 -9.23 3.39 2.65
N GLU A 11 -9.06 4.50 1.93
CA GLU A 11 -8.00 4.65 0.92
C GLU A 11 -6.59 4.59 1.54
N MET A 12 -6.40 5.24 2.70
CA MET A 12 -5.12 5.22 3.42
C MET A 12 -4.79 3.81 3.95
N GLY A 13 -5.75 3.15 4.62
CA GLY A 13 -5.55 1.82 5.20
C GLY A 13 -5.39 0.74 4.12
N ALA A 14 -6.11 0.87 3.01
CA ALA A 14 -5.97 -0.04 1.88
C ALA A 14 -4.62 0.11 1.19
N ALA A 15 -4.16 1.34 0.94
CA ALA A 15 -2.84 1.57 0.37
C ALA A 15 -1.73 1.03 1.29
N PHE A 16 -1.86 1.23 2.59
CA PHE A 16 -0.95 0.65 3.59
C PHE A 16 -0.90 -0.88 3.50
N ALA A 17 -2.06 -1.53 3.53
CA ALA A 17 -2.16 -2.99 3.48
C ALA A 17 -1.64 -3.56 2.15
N VAL A 18 -1.96 -2.91 1.02
CA VAL A 18 -1.47 -3.30 -0.31
C VAL A 18 0.04 -3.15 -0.40
N THR A 19 0.60 -2.04 0.08
CA THR A 19 2.06 -1.86 0.12
C THR A 19 2.72 -2.98 0.93
N TRP A 20 2.14 -3.39 2.06
CA TRP A 20 2.68 -4.47 2.88
C TRP A 20 2.54 -5.86 2.28
N LEU A 21 1.39 -6.17 1.72
CA LEU A 21 1.16 -7.46 1.07
C LEU A 21 2.02 -7.64 -0.18
N VAL A 22 2.20 -6.57 -0.96
CA VAL A 22 2.87 -6.62 -2.26
C VAL A 22 4.38 -6.48 -2.15
N MET A 23 4.86 -5.45 -1.45
CA MET A 23 6.30 -5.20 -1.32
C MET A 23 6.91 -6.10 -0.24
N GLY A 24 6.13 -6.51 0.77
CA GLY A 24 6.67 -7.28 1.89
C GLY A 24 7.59 -6.43 2.75
N TYR A 25 8.51 -7.06 3.47
CA TYR A 25 9.49 -6.40 4.32
C TYR A 25 10.91 -6.80 3.93
N THR A 26 11.87 -5.92 4.16
CA THR A 26 13.29 -6.21 3.93
C THR A 26 13.88 -6.98 5.10
N VAL A 27 14.58 -8.07 4.82
CA VAL A 27 15.28 -8.91 5.81
C VAL A 27 16.76 -8.94 5.50
N TRP A 28 17.57 -9.15 6.53
CA TRP A 28 19.01 -9.39 6.38
C TRP A 28 19.25 -10.84 5.95
N THR A 29 20.10 -11.05 4.95
CA THR A 29 20.46 -12.41 4.47
C THR A 29 21.39 -13.15 5.43
N GLY A 30 21.95 -12.45 6.41
CA GLY A 30 22.82 -12.97 7.46
C GLY A 30 22.77 -12.08 8.71
N GLU A 31 23.93 -11.74 9.26
CA GLU A 31 24.01 -10.88 10.46
C GLU A 31 23.40 -9.49 10.19
N ALA A 32 22.53 -9.07 11.11
CA ALA A 32 21.85 -7.80 10.99
C ALA A 32 22.82 -6.62 10.93
N MET A 33 22.51 -5.65 10.07
CA MET A 33 23.31 -4.44 9.84
C MET A 33 24.73 -4.72 9.30
N ALA A 34 25.05 -5.96 8.93
CA ALA A 34 26.35 -6.38 8.43
C ALA A 34 26.28 -7.20 7.12
N SER A 35 25.13 -7.80 6.80
CA SER A 35 24.91 -8.57 5.56
C SER A 35 24.19 -7.76 4.47
N GLU A 36 23.97 -8.35 3.31
CA GLU A 36 23.04 -7.79 2.32
C GLU A 36 21.58 -7.92 2.79
N THR A 37 20.68 -7.14 2.20
CA THR A 37 19.24 -7.20 2.45
C THR A 37 18.51 -7.88 1.30
N ALA A 38 17.55 -8.76 1.60
CA ALA A 38 16.62 -9.36 0.64
C ALA A 38 15.19 -8.89 0.92
N LEU A 39 14.38 -8.75 -0.13
CA LEU A 39 12.96 -8.42 0.00
C LEU A 39 12.15 -9.71 0.18
N VAL A 40 11.44 -9.85 1.31
CA VAL A 40 10.53 -10.97 1.58
C VAL A 40 9.10 -10.44 1.51
N GLY A 41 8.42 -10.75 0.41
CA GLY A 41 7.04 -10.37 0.15
C GLY A 41 6.38 -11.34 -0.82
N ILE A 42 5.07 -11.21 -1.01
CA ILE A 42 4.34 -12.04 -1.98
C ILE A 42 4.82 -11.75 -3.41
N GLY A 43 5.32 -10.52 -3.64
CA GLY A 43 5.81 -10.05 -4.93
C GLY A 43 4.69 -9.87 -5.95
N MET A 44 4.83 -8.88 -6.85
CA MET A 44 3.83 -8.65 -7.91
C MET A 44 3.85 -9.69 -9.04
N SER A 45 4.90 -10.51 -9.14
CA SER A 45 5.15 -11.37 -10.30
C SER A 45 4.40 -12.71 -10.29
N GLY A 46 3.70 -13.05 -9.21
CA GLY A 46 3.02 -14.33 -9.03
C GLY A 46 1.49 -14.22 -8.87
N ILE A 47 0.79 -15.33 -9.08
CA ILE A 47 -0.67 -15.44 -8.84
C ILE A 47 -1.05 -15.03 -7.41
N MET A 48 -0.14 -15.24 -6.45
CA MET A 48 -0.34 -14.85 -5.06
C MET A 48 -0.39 -13.33 -4.89
N GLY A 49 0.36 -12.55 -5.69
CA GLY A 49 0.28 -11.09 -5.66
C GLY A 49 -1.08 -10.58 -6.12
N VAL A 50 -1.64 -11.22 -7.17
CA VAL A 50 -3.00 -10.93 -7.65
C VAL A 50 -4.06 -11.35 -6.63
N ALA A 51 -3.90 -12.51 -5.98
CA ALA A 51 -4.81 -12.97 -4.93
C ALA A 51 -4.78 -12.02 -3.71
N ALA A 52 -3.61 -11.56 -3.29
CA ALA A 52 -3.45 -10.61 -2.19
C ALA A 52 -4.11 -9.26 -2.50
N LEU A 53 -3.95 -8.75 -3.73
CA LEU A 53 -4.67 -7.56 -4.21
C LEU A 53 -6.19 -7.78 -4.21
N GLY A 54 -6.65 -8.96 -4.64
CA GLY A 54 -8.07 -9.32 -4.61
C GLY A 54 -8.63 -9.36 -3.18
N VAL A 55 -7.93 -9.95 -2.22
CA VAL A 55 -8.33 -9.97 -0.81
C VAL A 55 -8.34 -8.56 -0.21
N ALA A 56 -7.33 -7.74 -0.51
CA ALA A 56 -7.31 -6.34 -0.09
C ALA A 56 -8.53 -5.58 -0.65
N TRP A 57 -8.87 -5.80 -1.92
CA TRP A 57 -10.05 -5.19 -2.53
C TRP A 57 -11.36 -5.62 -1.85
N MET A 58 -11.48 -6.89 -1.46
CA MET A 58 -12.66 -7.42 -0.76
C MET A 58 -12.76 -6.91 0.69
N ALA A 59 -11.63 -6.60 1.33
CA ALA A 59 -11.59 -6.04 2.68
C ALA A 59 -11.93 -4.54 2.71
N PHE A 60 -11.62 -3.79 1.64
CA PHE A 60 -11.84 -2.34 1.53
C PHE A 60 -12.86 -2.01 0.44
N ALA A 61 -14.08 -2.54 0.58
CA ALA A 61 -15.16 -2.33 -0.39
C ALA A 61 -15.42 -0.81 -0.62
N GLY A 62 -15.25 -0.36 -1.86
CA GLY A 62 -15.47 1.02 -2.29
C GLY A 62 -14.22 1.91 -2.36
N ALA A 63 -13.05 1.41 -1.94
CA ALA A 63 -11.79 2.12 -2.10
C ALA A 63 -11.14 1.85 -3.47
N HIS A 64 -10.43 2.84 -4.00
CA HIS A 64 -9.66 2.71 -5.24
C HIS A 64 -8.35 1.95 -5.02
N ILE A 65 -7.81 2.00 -3.79
CA ILE A 65 -6.66 1.24 -3.23
C ILE A 65 -5.31 1.41 -3.93
N LEU A 66 -5.31 1.82 -5.20
CA LEU A 66 -4.18 1.91 -6.10
C LEU A 66 -4.18 3.29 -6.78
N PRO A 67 -3.05 4.03 -6.75
CA PRO A 67 -2.95 5.32 -7.43
C PRO A 67 -3.34 5.28 -8.91
N PRO A 68 -2.95 4.25 -9.71
CA PRO A 68 -3.39 4.14 -11.10
C PRO A 68 -4.92 4.07 -11.26
N VAL A 69 -5.64 3.41 -10.35
CA VAL A 69 -7.11 3.31 -10.39
C VAL A 69 -7.73 4.67 -10.08
N THR A 70 -7.17 5.41 -9.13
CA THR A 70 -7.59 6.79 -8.82
C THR A 70 -7.37 7.74 -10.00
N PHE A 71 -6.24 7.62 -10.71
CA PHE A 71 -6.01 8.38 -11.94
C PHE A 71 -7.02 8.06 -13.03
N MET A 72 -7.38 6.78 -13.21
CA MET A 72 -8.42 6.41 -14.18
C MET A 72 -9.76 7.06 -13.83
N HIS A 73 -10.16 7.08 -12.55
CA HIS A 73 -11.39 7.77 -12.13
C HIS A 73 -11.35 9.29 -12.33
N MET A 74 -10.19 9.94 -12.22
CA MET A 74 -10.03 11.36 -12.57
C MET A 74 -10.12 11.59 -14.08
N MET A 75 -9.59 10.69 -14.89
CA MET A 75 -9.55 10.81 -16.35
C MET A 75 -10.87 10.43 -17.03
N THR A 76 -11.66 9.54 -16.42
CA THR A 76 -12.96 9.10 -16.97
C THR A 76 -14.16 9.81 -16.35
N GLY A 77 -13.94 10.68 -15.36
CA GLY A 77 -14.97 11.52 -14.76
C GLY A 77 -15.26 12.80 -15.57
N GLU A 78 -16.30 13.52 -15.17
CA GLU A 78 -16.61 14.84 -15.71
C GLU A 78 -15.47 15.82 -15.36
N LEU A 79 -14.77 16.31 -16.39
CA LEU A 79 -13.56 17.13 -16.24
C LEU A 79 -13.84 18.56 -15.75
N ASP A 80 -15.09 19.00 -15.87
CA ASP A 80 -15.61 20.28 -15.41
C ASP A 80 -16.13 20.22 -13.96
N ASP A 81 -16.31 19.03 -13.40
CA ASP A 81 -16.64 18.85 -11.99
C ASP A 81 -15.36 18.94 -11.12
N THR A 82 -15.08 20.18 -10.72
CA THR A 82 -13.93 20.51 -9.85
C THR A 82 -14.01 19.79 -8.50
N ASP A 83 -15.22 19.54 -7.98
CA ASP A 83 -15.41 18.85 -6.69
C ASP A 83 -15.03 17.37 -6.80
N ALA A 84 -15.38 16.71 -7.92
CA ALA A 84 -15.00 15.32 -8.19
C ALA A 84 -13.48 15.15 -8.37
N TRP A 85 -12.83 16.10 -9.06
CA TRP A 85 -11.37 16.13 -9.19
C TRP A 85 -10.67 16.32 -7.84
N MET A 86 -11.17 17.24 -7.00
CA MET A 86 -10.60 17.49 -5.69
C MET A 86 -10.76 16.29 -4.74
N ALA A 87 -11.92 15.61 -4.79
CA ALA A 87 -12.16 14.42 -4.00
C ALA A 87 -11.21 13.28 -4.38
N ASN A 88 -11.04 13.00 -5.67
CA ASN A 88 -10.11 11.97 -6.15
C ASN A 88 -8.64 12.34 -5.90
N GLY A 89 -8.28 13.61 -6.04
CA GLY A 89 -6.94 14.11 -5.70
C GLY A 89 -6.59 13.91 -4.22
N LEU A 90 -7.56 14.10 -3.31
CA LEU A 90 -7.34 13.83 -1.90
C LEU A 90 -7.26 12.34 -1.57
N LYS A 91 -8.05 11.48 -2.26
CA LYS A 91 -7.87 10.02 -2.17
C LYS A 91 -6.45 9.62 -2.55
N LEU A 92 -5.89 10.24 -3.60
CA LEU A 92 -4.50 10.01 -4.01
C LEU A 92 -3.50 10.43 -2.92
N ALA A 93 -3.71 11.58 -2.28
CA ALA A 93 -2.88 12.02 -1.16
C ALA A 93 -2.94 11.03 0.02
N MET A 94 -4.12 10.49 0.34
CA MET A 94 -4.28 9.48 1.40
C MET A 94 -3.62 8.15 1.05
N GLN A 95 -3.65 7.74 -0.22
CA GLN A 95 -2.92 6.57 -0.68
C GLN A 95 -1.40 6.74 -0.55
N ILE A 96 -0.89 7.95 -0.85
CA ILE A 96 0.53 8.29 -0.64
C ILE A 96 0.88 8.24 0.84
N VAL A 97 0.06 8.83 1.72
CA VAL A 97 0.29 8.79 3.18
C VAL A 97 0.27 7.35 3.69
N GLY A 98 -0.72 6.54 3.30
CA GLY A 98 -0.83 5.14 3.71
C GLY A 98 0.35 4.29 3.22
N GLY A 99 0.74 4.43 1.96
CA GLY A 99 1.88 3.72 1.39
C GLY A 99 3.22 4.15 2.01
N LEU A 100 3.41 5.44 2.27
CA LEU A 100 4.62 5.94 2.95
C LEU A 100 4.69 5.46 4.40
N LEU A 101 3.57 5.49 5.13
CA LEU A 101 3.52 4.94 6.49
C LEU A 101 3.84 3.44 6.50
N ALA A 102 3.38 2.68 5.51
CA ALA A 102 3.75 1.27 5.37
C ALA A 102 5.26 1.10 5.19
N LEU A 103 5.87 1.88 4.29
CA LEU A 103 7.32 1.83 4.05
C LEU A 103 8.13 2.25 5.29
N LEU A 104 7.69 3.28 6.00
CA LEU A 104 8.34 3.72 7.24
C LEU A 104 8.22 2.66 8.33
N MET A 105 7.04 2.07 8.53
CA MET A 105 6.86 1.01 9.52
C MET A 105 7.65 -0.25 9.17
N MET A 106 7.78 -0.60 7.89
CA MET A 106 8.68 -1.67 7.45
C MET A 106 10.15 -1.36 7.77
N ALA A 107 10.56 -0.10 7.63
CA ALA A 107 11.91 0.33 7.95
C ALA A 107 12.18 0.38 9.48
N GLU A 108 11.17 0.70 10.29
CA GLU A 108 11.28 0.85 11.74
C GLU A 108 11.03 -0.46 12.53
N LEU A 109 10.49 -1.50 11.92
CA LEU A 109 10.08 -2.74 12.61
C LEU A 109 11.23 -3.53 13.27
N ASN A 110 12.50 -3.15 13.11
CA ASN A 110 13.57 -3.74 13.93
C ASN A 110 14.85 -2.88 13.95
N ASP A 111 15.17 -2.30 15.11
CA ASP A 111 16.43 -1.57 15.39
C ASP A 111 17.68 -2.47 15.21
N ASN A 112 17.49 -3.80 15.27
CA ASN A 112 18.47 -4.84 15.01
C ASN A 112 18.13 -5.71 13.77
N GLY A 113 17.20 -5.31 12.91
CA GLY A 113 16.82 -6.10 11.71
C GLY A 113 16.14 -7.46 11.97
N VAL A 114 15.35 -7.95 11.00
CA VAL A 114 14.88 -9.35 10.98
C VAL A 114 15.82 -10.16 10.09
N THR A 115 16.34 -11.28 10.59
CA THR A 115 17.19 -12.18 9.77
C THR A 115 16.34 -13.12 8.91
N TYR A 116 16.90 -13.58 7.79
CA TYR A 116 16.21 -14.50 6.88
C TYR A 116 15.75 -15.79 7.58
N SER A 117 16.54 -16.30 8.54
CA SER A 117 16.17 -17.45 9.37
C SER A 117 14.94 -17.20 10.24
N GLU A 118 14.76 -15.99 10.76
CA GLU A 118 13.61 -15.63 11.60
C GLU A 118 12.37 -15.35 10.75
N SER A 119 12.53 -14.91 9.51
CA SER A 119 11.43 -14.65 8.57
C SER A 119 10.73 -15.92 8.04
N MET A 120 11.39 -17.07 8.12
CA MET A 120 10.93 -18.35 7.57
C MET A 120 10.47 -19.37 8.61
N GLY A 121 10.55 -19.03 9.91
CA GLY A 121 10.07 -19.85 11.02
C GLY A 121 8.61 -19.58 11.36
#